data_AF-A0A016W021-F1
#
_entry.id   AF-A0A016W021-F1
#
_cell.length_a   1.000
_cell.length_b   1.000
_cell.length_c   1.000
_cell.angle_alpha   90.00
_cell.angle_beta   90.00
_cell.angle_gamma   90.00
#
_symmetry.space_group_name_H-M   'P 1'
#
loop_
_entity.id
_entity.type
_entity.pdbx_description
1 polymer ?
#
loop_
_entity_poly.entity_id
_entity_poly.type
_entity_poly.pdbx_seq_one_letter_code
_entity_poly.pdbx_strand_id
1 'polypeptide(L)'
;MDRFDDLDRSNKARRDRRRVFLQVNRREVINAFNREPELNVRLKDAFVRNVNYFSRNYGLFQICFPDSVPSDIGSFSKYGSPCIDNTDYFPVEAVQENYSSQQTQRLYFMRANVATYVLGLGVVVVCLAIAGIGCARQSRKAFMFTGVGLLLTVLLFAVSMACWHYVNYLERAVLEMAPFYKSWEPILKSTTRFNFGWSLVVAWVGILFILFASVFFICSASRLKKEEEKALSAKHGAYMMNNYYDKGAMVPYGYNTYAGYGNYPYGYAGQYNNGYYGYMTYGR
;
A
#
# COMPACT_ATOMS: atom_id res chain seq x y z
N MET A 1 30.28 7.36 -33.79
CA MET A 1 28.92 7.88 -33.60
C MET A 1 28.06 6.90 -32.80
N ASP A 2 28.13 5.59 -33.09
CA ASP A 2 27.25 4.56 -32.49
C ASP A 2 27.32 4.42 -30.96
N ARG A 3 28.48 4.66 -30.35
CA ARG A 3 28.66 4.52 -28.90
C ARG A 3 27.92 5.58 -28.08
N PHE A 4 27.66 6.75 -28.68
CA PHE A 4 26.94 7.85 -28.03
C PHE A 4 25.43 7.63 -28.13
N ASP A 5 24.95 7.12 -29.27
CA ASP A 5 23.56 6.69 -29.45
C ASP A 5 23.17 5.53 -28.53
N ASP A 6 24.07 4.58 -28.28
CA ASP A 6 23.81 3.48 -27.34
C ASP A 6 23.82 3.94 -25.88
N LEU A 7 24.64 4.93 -25.52
CA LEU A 7 24.64 5.52 -24.18
C LEU A 7 23.40 6.35 -23.92
N ASP A 8 22.92 7.10 -24.91
CA ASP A 8 21.69 7.88 -24.79
C ASP A 8 20.45 6.97 -24.83
N ARG A 9 20.44 5.93 -25.67
CA ARG A 9 19.40 4.87 -25.66
C ARG A 9 19.39 4.10 -24.34
N SER A 10 20.56 3.81 -23.77
CA SER A 10 20.72 3.19 -22.45
C SER A 10 20.21 4.10 -21.34
N ASN A 11 20.57 5.39 -21.33
CA ASN A 11 20.13 6.36 -20.33
C ASN A 11 18.64 6.72 -20.44
N LYS A 12 18.10 6.81 -21.65
CA LYS A 12 16.67 6.95 -21.92
C LYS A 12 15.90 5.71 -21.47
N ALA A 13 16.41 4.51 -21.77
CA ALA A 13 15.88 3.25 -21.24
C ALA A 13 16.00 3.15 -19.70
N ARG A 14 17.03 3.76 -19.08
CA ARG A 14 17.11 3.86 -17.60
C ARG A 14 16.05 4.80 -17.04
N ARG A 15 15.72 5.89 -17.73
CA ARG A 15 14.81 6.95 -17.28
C ARG A 15 13.32 6.58 -17.46
N ASP A 16 13.01 5.79 -18.49
CA ASP A 16 11.66 5.30 -18.81
C ASP A 16 11.26 4.02 -18.08
N ARG A 17 12.19 3.42 -17.36
CA ARG A 17 12.01 2.14 -16.64
C ARG A 17 11.03 2.18 -15.46
N ARG A 18 10.30 3.28 -15.25
CA ARG A 18 9.34 3.49 -14.15
C ARG A 18 7.91 3.03 -14.46
N ARG A 19 7.63 2.49 -15.65
CA ARG A 19 6.28 2.10 -16.12
C ARG A 19 6.30 0.76 -16.86
N VAL A 20 5.13 0.16 -17.10
CA VAL A 20 5.03 -1.00 -18.01
C VAL A 20 5.41 -0.52 -19.41
N PHE A 21 6.48 -1.08 -19.95
CA PHE A 21 7.05 -0.65 -21.22
C PHE A 21 6.86 -1.75 -22.27
N LEU A 22 6.15 -1.40 -23.34
CA LEU A 22 6.11 -2.20 -24.55
C LEU A 22 7.12 -1.60 -25.52
N GLN A 23 8.14 -2.39 -25.84
CA GLN A 23 9.14 -2.01 -26.82
C GLN A 23 8.84 -2.74 -28.12
N VAL A 24 8.64 -1.99 -29.20
CA VAL A 24 8.38 -2.55 -30.54
C VAL A 24 9.58 -2.23 -31.44
N ASN A 25 10.23 -3.27 -31.98
CA ASN A 25 11.33 -3.08 -32.91
C ASN A 25 10.83 -2.76 -34.32
N ARG A 26 10.50 -1.49 -34.58
CA ARG A 26 9.94 -1.04 -35.87
C ARG A 26 10.86 -1.31 -37.08
N ARG A 27 12.18 -1.38 -36.88
CA ARG A 27 13.14 -1.71 -37.96
C ARG A 27 12.94 -3.14 -38.46
N GLU A 28 12.68 -4.06 -37.55
CA GLU A 28 12.44 -5.46 -37.87
C GLU A 28 11.10 -5.66 -38.59
N VAL A 29 10.09 -4.87 -38.22
CA VAL A 29 8.80 -4.83 -38.92
C VAL A 29 8.97 -4.31 -40.36
N ILE A 30 9.75 -3.25 -40.57
CA ILE A 30 10.06 -2.73 -41.92
C ILE A 30 10.83 -3.77 -42.74
N ASN A 31 11.79 -4.46 -42.13
CA ASN A 31 12.53 -5.52 -42.81
C ASN A 31 11.61 -6.69 -43.21
N ALA A 32 10.62 -7.03 -42.38
CA ALA A 32 9.60 -8.02 -42.74
C ALA A 32 8.71 -7.54 -43.91
N PHE A 33 8.30 -6.27 -43.91
CA PHE A 33 7.54 -5.67 -45.01
C PHE A 33 8.31 -5.63 -46.34
N ASN A 34 9.64 -5.49 -46.28
CA ASN A 34 10.48 -5.55 -47.47
C ASN A 34 10.66 -6.98 -48.00
N ARG A 35 10.59 -7.99 -47.12
CA ARG A 35 10.64 -9.42 -47.51
C ARG A 35 9.32 -9.88 -48.11
N GLU A 36 8.20 -9.36 -47.61
CA GLU A 36 6.85 -9.73 -48.04
C GLU A 36 6.06 -8.47 -48.48
N PRO A 37 6.08 -8.12 -49.79
CA PRO A 37 5.46 -6.89 -50.26
C PRO A 37 3.92 -6.88 -50.17
N GLU A 38 3.27 -8.05 -50.23
CA GLU A 38 1.81 -8.17 -50.06
C GLU A 38 1.37 -7.76 -48.65
N LEU A 39 2.17 -8.11 -47.65
CA LEU A 39 1.95 -7.75 -46.26
C LEU A 39 2.09 -6.24 -46.06
N ASN A 40 3.05 -5.61 -46.74
CA ASN A 40 3.24 -4.16 -46.74
C ASN A 40 1.98 -3.44 -47.23
N VAL A 41 1.42 -3.84 -48.38
CA VAL A 41 0.20 -3.22 -48.93
C VAL A 41 -0.96 -3.30 -47.95
N ARG A 42 -1.12 -4.43 -47.24
CA ARG A 42 -2.22 -4.64 -46.29
C ARG A 42 -2.04 -3.88 -44.96
N LEU A 43 -0.82 -3.78 -44.45
CA LEU A 43 -0.55 -3.31 -43.08
C LEU A 43 0.11 -1.93 -43.00
N LYS A 44 0.45 -1.29 -44.12
CA LYS A 44 1.12 0.01 -44.15
C LYS A 44 0.31 1.11 -43.43
N ASP A 45 -1.00 1.17 -43.65
CA ASP A 45 -1.85 2.16 -42.98
C ASP A 45 -1.96 1.88 -41.47
N ALA A 46 -2.08 0.61 -41.09
CA ALA A 46 -2.07 0.20 -39.69
C ALA A 46 -0.72 0.51 -39.02
N PHE A 47 0.41 0.32 -39.71
CA PHE A 47 1.74 0.60 -39.18
C PHE A 47 1.98 2.08 -38.86
N VAL A 48 1.35 2.98 -39.62
CA VAL A 48 1.51 4.44 -39.45
C VAL A 48 0.57 4.99 -38.37
N ARG A 49 -0.67 4.51 -38.33
CA ARG A 49 -1.72 5.09 -37.47
C ARG A 49 -1.98 4.29 -36.19
N ASN A 50 -1.78 2.98 -36.20
CA ASN A 50 -2.16 2.14 -35.07
C ASN A 50 -1.10 2.20 -33.97
N VAL A 51 -1.54 2.61 -32.78
CA VAL A 51 -0.76 2.74 -31.55
C VAL A 51 0.02 1.48 -31.20
N ASN A 52 -0.49 0.30 -31.61
CA ASN A 52 0.12 -0.99 -31.28
C ASN A 52 1.52 -1.19 -31.89
N TYR A 53 1.85 -0.53 -33.00
CA TYR A 53 3.16 -0.63 -33.67
C TYR A 53 4.22 0.31 -33.09
N PHE A 54 3.88 1.07 -32.06
CA PHE A 54 4.76 2.04 -31.43
C PHE A 54 5.20 1.58 -30.04
N SER A 55 6.47 1.84 -29.71
CA SER A 55 6.98 1.70 -28.35
C SER A 55 6.23 2.64 -27.43
N ARG A 56 5.74 2.14 -26.30
CA ARG A 56 4.85 2.89 -25.41
C ARG A 56 5.00 2.49 -23.95
N ASN A 57 4.82 3.49 -23.09
CA ASN A 57 4.81 3.36 -21.65
C ASN A 57 3.38 3.51 -21.13
N TYR A 58 2.85 2.46 -20.51
CA TYR A 58 1.55 2.51 -19.84
C TYR A 58 1.71 3.04 -18.42
N GLY A 59 1.11 4.20 -18.17
CA GLY A 59 0.82 4.70 -16.83
C GLY A 59 -0.58 4.29 -16.36
N LEU A 60 -1.00 4.81 -15.21
CA LEU A 60 -2.34 4.54 -14.69
C LEU A 60 -3.42 5.12 -15.61
N PHE A 61 -3.30 6.38 -16.02
CA PHE A 61 -4.31 7.07 -16.84
C PHE A 61 -3.79 7.56 -18.20
N GLN A 62 -2.49 7.47 -18.44
CA GLN A 62 -1.87 8.05 -19.62
C GLN A 62 -0.92 7.04 -20.27
N ILE A 63 -0.86 7.09 -21.60
CA ILE A 63 0.04 6.31 -22.43
C ILE A 63 1.03 7.29 -23.06
N CYS A 64 2.32 7.07 -22.84
CA CYS A 64 3.37 7.96 -23.35
C CYS A 64 4.24 7.26 -24.38
N PHE A 65 4.62 7.98 -25.44
CA PHE A 65 5.46 7.47 -26.52
C PHE A 65 6.87 8.07 -26.42
N PRO A 66 7.89 7.29 -26.04
CA PRO A 66 9.23 7.83 -25.86
C PRO A 66 9.95 8.08 -27.20
N ASP A 67 9.67 7.31 -28.25
CA ASP A 67 10.47 7.32 -29.48
C ASP A 67 9.77 7.99 -30.66
N SER A 68 8.53 7.60 -30.96
CA SER A 68 7.77 8.15 -32.07
C SER A 68 6.27 8.08 -31.78
N VAL A 69 5.53 9.06 -32.26
CA VAL A 69 4.08 9.17 -32.08
C VAL A 69 3.38 8.65 -33.35
N PRO A 70 2.23 7.99 -33.22
CA PRO A 70 1.39 7.68 -34.38
C PRO A 70 0.86 8.96 -35.05
N SER A 71 0.66 8.91 -36.36
CA SER A 71 0.06 10.01 -37.11
C SER A 71 -1.41 10.18 -36.73
N ASP A 72 -1.94 11.41 -36.78
CA ASP A 72 -3.33 11.82 -36.47
C ASP A 72 -3.73 11.94 -34.99
N ILE A 73 -2.83 11.69 -34.03
CA ILE A 73 -3.15 11.84 -32.60
C ILE A 73 -2.70 13.21 -32.09
N GLY A 74 -3.62 14.00 -31.55
CA GLY A 74 -3.32 15.26 -30.87
C GLY A 74 -2.35 15.02 -29.69
N SER A 75 -1.07 15.30 -29.92
CA SER A 75 -0.01 15.05 -28.95
C SER A 75 0.01 16.17 -27.89
N PHE A 76 -0.42 15.86 -26.67
CA PHE A 76 -0.22 16.76 -25.53
C PHE A 76 1.12 16.42 -24.84
N SER A 77 2.12 17.26 -25.06
CA SER A 77 3.40 17.18 -24.32
C SER A 77 3.23 17.85 -22.96
N LYS A 78 2.89 17.08 -21.92
CA LYS A 78 2.80 17.63 -20.55
C LYS A 78 4.14 17.61 -19.79
N TYR A 79 5.08 16.75 -20.20
CA TYR A 79 6.36 16.54 -19.48
C TYR A 79 7.57 16.24 -20.39
N GLY A 80 7.58 16.77 -21.61
CA GLY A 80 8.70 16.61 -22.56
C GLY A 80 8.66 15.32 -23.40
N SER A 81 7.65 14.46 -23.20
CA SER A 81 7.29 13.39 -24.13
C SER A 81 5.82 13.50 -24.55
N PRO A 82 5.49 13.10 -25.79
CA PRO A 82 4.12 13.08 -26.28
C PRO A 82 3.34 11.97 -25.56
N CYS A 83 2.31 12.37 -24.82
CA CYS A 83 1.43 11.45 -24.10
C CYS A 83 -0.03 11.66 -24.54
N ILE A 84 -0.80 10.58 -24.45
CA ILE A 84 -2.24 10.56 -24.73
C ILE A 84 -2.96 10.05 -23.49
N ASP A 85 -4.19 10.51 -23.28
CA ASP A 85 -5.04 9.99 -22.22
C ASP A 85 -5.55 8.59 -22.60
N ASN A 86 -5.61 7.71 -21.61
CA ASN A 86 -6.08 6.34 -21.81
C ASN A 86 -7.61 6.31 -21.80
N THR A 87 -8.19 6.22 -22.99
CA THR A 87 -9.64 6.13 -23.18
C THR A 87 -10.26 4.82 -22.66
N ASP A 88 -9.44 3.81 -22.33
CA ASP A 88 -9.94 2.51 -21.83
C ASP A 88 -10.61 2.62 -20.45
N TYR A 89 -10.30 3.66 -19.66
CA TYR A 89 -10.94 3.86 -18.35
C TYR A 89 -12.37 4.40 -18.46
N PHE A 90 -12.62 5.21 -19.48
CA PHE A 90 -13.88 5.88 -19.74
C PHE A 90 -14.23 5.73 -21.22
N PRO A 91 -14.64 4.50 -21.63
CA PRO A 91 -15.05 4.27 -23.00
C PRO A 91 -16.31 5.07 -23.31
N VAL A 92 -16.46 5.47 -24.57
CA VAL A 92 -17.69 6.09 -25.08
C VAL A 92 -18.83 5.08 -24.96
N GLU A 93 -20.02 5.51 -24.54
CA GLU A 93 -21.17 4.63 -24.24
C GLU A 93 -21.51 3.69 -25.40
N ALA A 94 -21.52 4.19 -26.64
CA ALA A 94 -21.77 3.41 -27.85
C ALA A 94 -20.77 2.26 -28.07
N VAL A 95 -19.53 2.41 -27.60
CA VAL A 95 -18.49 1.36 -27.67
C VAL A 95 -18.66 0.38 -26.53
N GLN A 96 -19.05 0.86 -25.34
CA GLN A 96 -19.25 0.03 -24.15
C GLN A 96 -20.45 -0.91 -24.29
N GLU A 97 -21.52 -0.51 -24.98
CA GLU A 97 -22.69 -1.38 -25.21
C GLU A 97 -22.35 -2.64 -26.03
N ASN A 98 -21.33 -2.56 -26.87
CA ASN A 98 -20.88 -3.67 -27.72
C ASN A 98 -19.83 -4.56 -27.05
N TYR A 99 -19.55 -4.37 -25.75
CA TYR A 99 -18.56 -5.16 -25.04
C TYR A 99 -19.05 -6.58 -24.72
N SER A 100 -18.21 -7.56 -25.05
CA SER A 100 -18.36 -8.93 -24.57
C SER A 100 -18.25 -8.98 -23.04
N SER A 101 -18.77 -10.05 -22.44
CA SER A 101 -18.71 -10.26 -20.98
C SER A 101 -17.29 -10.15 -20.42
N GLN A 102 -16.30 -10.66 -21.16
CA GLN A 102 -14.87 -10.60 -20.81
C GLN A 102 -14.30 -9.18 -20.85
N GLN A 103 -14.69 -8.36 -21.83
CA GLN A 103 -14.28 -6.94 -21.91
C GLN A 103 -14.88 -6.12 -20.78
N THR A 104 -16.15 -6.38 -20.45
CA THR A 104 -16.84 -5.74 -19.34
C THR A 104 -16.20 -6.11 -17.99
N GLN A 105 -15.84 -7.39 -17.79
CA GLN A 105 -15.08 -7.81 -16.62
C GLN A 105 -13.74 -7.08 -16.53
N ARG A 106 -12.96 -7.02 -17.62
CA ARG A 106 -11.70 -6.26 -17.67
C ARG A 106 -11.91 -4.81 -17.22
N LEU A 107 -12.93 -4.12 -17.72
CA LEU A 107 -13.23 -2.73 -17.36
C LEU A 107 -13.50 -2.56 -15.87
N TYR A 108 -14.33 -3.43 -15.28
CA TYR A 108 -14.62 -3.36 -13.85
C TYR A 108 -13.39 -3.64 -12.99
N PHE A 109 -12.57 -4.63 -13.33
CA PHE A 109 -11.35 -4.93 -12.59
C PHE A 109 -10.28 -3.82 -12.73
N MET A 110 -10.20 -3.15 -13.89
CA MET A 110 -9.35 -1.97 -14.06
C MET A 110 -9.79 -0.82 -13.15
N ARG A 111 -11.10 -0.53 -13.07
CA ARG A 111 -11.64 0.51 -12.20
C ARG A 111 -11.52 0.13 -10.72
N ALA A 112 -11.78 -1.14 -10.37
CA ALA A 112 -11.65 -1.65 -9.01
C ALA A 112 -10.21 -1.57 -8.50
N ASN A 113 -9.20 -1.82 -9.35
CA ASN A 113 -7.80 -1.61 -9.01
C ASN A 113 -7.54 -0.15 -8.55
N VAL A 114 -7.96 0.84 -9.34
CA VAL A 114 -7.80 2.26 -8.99
C VAL A 114 -8.56 2.61 -7.70
N ALA A 115 -9.83 2.18 -7.60
CA ALA A 115 -10.68 2.50 -6.47
C ALA A 115 -10.13 1.92 -5.15
N THR A 116 -9.71 0.66 -5.15
CA THR A 116 -9.13 -0.01 -3.97
C THR A 116 -7.77 0.59 -3.59
N TYR A 117 -6.96 1.00 -4.57
CA TYR A 117 -5.71 1.69 -4.33
C TYR A 117 -5.92 3.06 -3.64
N VAL A 118 -6.84 3.89 -4.16
CA VAL A 118 -7.16 5.20 -3.57
C VAL A 118 -7.76 5.04 -2.18
N LEU A 119 -8.63 4.06 -1.98
CA LEU A 119 -9.22 3.78 -0.67
C LEU A 119 -8.15 3.33 0.33
N GLY A 120 -7.21 2.47 -0.08
CA GLY A 120 -6.06 2.08 0.74
C GLY A 120 -5.19 3.28 1.14
N LEU A 121 -4.88 4.19 0.20
CA LEU A 121 -4.14 5.42 0.50
C LEU A 121 -4.88 6.31 1.51
N GLY A 122 -6.20 6.44 1.39
CA GLY A 122 -7.02 7.17 2.35
C GLY A 122 -6.92 6.59 3.77
N VAL A 123 -6.99 5.26 3.89
CA VAL A 123 -6.85 4.57 5.18
C VAL A 123 -5.46 4.77 5.77
N VAL A 124 -4.39 4.74 4.96
CA VAL A 124 -3.01 5.04 5.43
C VAL A 124 -2.93 6.42 6.06
N VAL A 125 -3.45 7.45 5.38
CA VAL A 125 -3.40 8.83 5.88
C VAL A 125 -4.10 8.97 7.23
N VAL A 126 -5.29 8.35 7.37
CA VAL A 126 -6.03 8.33 8.64
C VAL A 126 -5.25 7.57 9.72
N CYS A 127 -4.65 6.42 9.38
CA CYS A 127 -3.85 5.63 10.32
C CYS A 127 -2.62 6.40 10.80
N LEU A 128 -1.96 7.16 9.92
CA LEU A 128 -0.81 7.99 10.27
C LEU A 128 -1.19 9.16 11.18
N ALA A 129 -2.34 9.81 10.94
CA ALA A 129 -2.85 10.86 11.81
C ALA A 129 -3.15 10.31 13.23
N ILE A 130 -3.81 9.15 13.31
CA ILE A 130 -4.10 8.47 14.58
C ILE A 130 -2.82 8.00 15.27
N ALA A 131 -1.82 7.53 14.50
CA ALA A 131 -0.52 7.15 15.04
C ALA A 131 0.19 8.35 15.69
N GLY A 132 0.18 9.51 15.03
CA GLY A 132 0.77 10.75 15.57
C GLY A 132 0.12 11.18 16.89
N ILE A 133 -1.22 11.18 16.95
CA ILE A 133 -1.97 11.47 18.19
C ILE A 133 -1.71 10.41 19.26
N GLY A 134 -1.62 9.14 18.85
CA GLY A 134 -1.34 7.99 19.72
C GLY A 134 0.02 8.08 20.38
N CYS A 135 1.05 8.52 19.65
CA CYS A 135 2.38 8.78 20.18
C CYS A 135 2.38 9.91 21.21
N ALA A 136 1.67 11.02 20.93
CA ALA A 136 1.62 12.16 21.85
C ALA A 136 0.90 11.84 23.17
N ARG A 137 -0.12 10.96 23.12
CA ARG A 137 -0.93 10.58 24.30
C ARG A 137 -0.56 9.23 24.91
N GLN A 138 0.47 8.56 24.38
CA GLN A 138 0.89 7.19 24.74
C GLN A 138 -0.30 6.21 24.88
N SER A 139 -1.28 6.30 23.97
CA SER A 139 -2.54 5.56 24.10
C SER A 139 -2.47 4.19 23.43
N ARG A 140 -2.50 3.12 24.22
CA ARG A 140 -2.51 1.73 23.71
C ARG A 140 -3.62 1.49 22.68
N LYS A 141 -4.81 2.06 22.88
CA LYS A 141 -5.96 1.91 21.97
C LYS A 141 -5.66 2.50 20.59
N ALA A 142 -4.95 3.63 20.53
CA ALA A 142 -4.54 4.23 19.27
C ALA A 142 -3.51 3.36 18.51
N PHE A 143 -2.52 2.81 19.20
CA PHE A 143 -1.54 1.89 18.60
C PHE A 143 -2.19 0.62 18.03
N MET A 144 -3.17 0.04 18.73
CA MET A 144 -3.94 -1.11 18.23
C MET A 144 -4.76 -0.75 16.99
N PHE A 145 -5.47 0.39 17.00
CA PHE A 145 -6.28 0.83 15.87
C PHE A 145 -5.41 1.08 14.62
N THR A 146 -4.27 1.77 14.78
CA THR A 146 -3.31 1.97 13.69
C THR A 146 -2.77 0.65 13.17
N GLY A 147 -2.38 -0.29 14.03
CA GLY A 147 -1.89 -1.60 13.60
C GLY A 147 -2.93 -2.37 12.77
N VAL A 148 -4.17 -2.49 13.25
CA VAL A 148 -5.25 -3.16 12.51
C VAL A 148 -5.60 -2.42 11.21
N GLY A 149 -5.62 -1.08 11.23
CA GLY A 149 -5.88 -0.26 10.04
C GLY A 149 -4.79 -0.41 8.97
N LEU A 150 -3.53 -0.56 9.37
CA LEU A 150 -2.43 -0.86 8.44
C LEU A 150 -2.53 -2.28 7.88
N LEU A 151 -2.95 -3.29 8.65
CA LEU A 151 -3.25 -4.63 8.10
C LEU A 151 -4.38 -4.57 7.06
N LEU A 152 -5.46 -3.84 7.34
CA LEU A 152 -6.56 -3.66 6.40
C LEU A 152 -6.06 -2.99 5.11
N THR A 153 -5.18 -1.99 5.23
CA THR A 153 -4.54 -1.33 4.09
C THR A 153 -3.75 -2.33 3.24
N VAL A 154 -2.94 -3.19 3.87
CA VAL A 154 -2.16 -4.22 3.15
C VAL A 154 -3.08 -5.14 2.35
N LEU A 155 -4.22 -5.54 2.92
CA LEU A 155 -5.22 -6.34 2.20
C LEU A 155 -5.80 -5.58 1.00
N LEU A 156 -6.12 -4.30 1.15
CA LEU A 156 -6.63 -3.47 0.06
C LEU A 156 -5.61 -3.29 -1.07
N PHE A 157 -4.32 -3.10 -0.75
CA PHE A 157 -3.26 -3.04 -1.75
C PHE A 157 -2.98 -4.41 -2.40
N ALA A 158 -3.09 -5.51 -1.66
CA ALA A 158 -3.02 -6.84 -2.22
C ALA A 158 -4.16 -7.10 -3.22
N VAL A 159 -5.39 -6.66 -2.91
CA VAL A 159 -6.54 -6.72 -3.83
C VAL A 159 -6.29 -5.86 -5.07
N SER A 160 -5.85 -4.62 -4.91
CA SER A 160 -5.49 -3.73 -6.04
C SER A 160 -4.47 -4.39 -6.97
N MET A 161 -3.39 -4.95 -6.42
CA MET A 161 -2.37 -5.66 -7.19
C MET A 161 -2.90 -6.92 -7.86
N ALA A 162 -3.75 -7.69 -7.18
CA ALA A 162 -4.40 -8.86 -7.77
C ALA A 162 -5.30 -8.48 -8.95
N CYS A 163 -6.11 -7.42 -8.81
CA CYS A 163 -6.92 -6.88 -9.91
C CYS A 163 -6.05 -6.42 -11.08
N TRP A 164 -4.92 -5.75 -10.81
CA TRP A 164 -3.98 -5.33 -11.85
C TRP A 164 -3.37 -6.52 -12.61
N HIS A 165 -2.92 -7.57 -11.88
CA HIS A 165 -2.41 -8.79 -12.50
C HIS A 165 -3.49 -9.53 -13.30
N TYR A 166 -4.72 -9.55 -12.79
CA TYR A 166 -5.86 -10.17 -13.46
C TYR A 166 -6.21 -9.47 -14.78
N VAL A 167 -6.24 -8.14 -14.80
CA VAL A 167 -6.43 -7.37 -16.03
C VAL A 167 -5.32 -7.68 -17.04
N ASN A 168 -4.06 -7.70 -16.61
CA ASN A 168 -2.94 -8.04 -17.49
C ASN A 168 -3.06 -9.46 -18.05
N TYR A 169 -3.56 -10.40 -17.25
CA TYR A 169 -3.84 -11.76 -17.70
C TYR A 169 -4.96 -11.78 -18.76
N LEU A 170 -6.07 -11.08 -18.52
CA LEU A 170 -7.17 -10.98 -19.48
C LEU A 170 -6.71 -10.40 -20.82
N GLU A 171 -5.94 -9.31 -20.80
CA GLU A 171 -5.44 -8.62 -22.00
C GLU A 171 -4.45 -9.46 -22.83
N ARG A 172 -3.74 -10.39 -22.18
CA ARG A 172 -2.67 -11.16 -22.84
C ARG A 172 -3.10 -12.56 -23.24
N ALA A 173 -3.90 -13.22 -22.42
CA ALA A 173 -4.20 -14.65 -22.57
C ALA A 173 -5.64 -14.93 -23.05
N VAL A 174 -6.60 -14.08 -22.67
CA VAL A 174 -8.03 -14.38 -22.83
C VAL A 174 -8.66 -13.61 -23.98
N LEU A 175 -8.40 -12.30 -24.08
CA LEU A 175 -9.06 -11.45 -25.06
C LEU A 175 -8.48 -11.64 -26.46
N GLU A 176 -9.29 -12.22 -27.36
CA GLU A 176 -8.93 -12.56 -28.75
C GLU A 176 -9.21 -11.45 -29.77
N MET A 177 -9.91 -10.40 -29.36
CA MET A 177 -10.32 -9.29 -30.24
C MET A 177 -9.31 -8.14 -30.26
N ALA A 178 -9.29 -7.36 -31.33
CA ALA A 178 -8.52 -6.11 -31.36
C ALA A 178 -9.04 -5.16 -30.28
N PRO A 179 -8.18 -4.42 -29.56
CA PRO A 179 -6.74 -4.22 -29.78
C PRO A 179 -5.81 -5.13 -28.93
N PHE A 180 -6.28 -6.27 -28.41
CA PHE A 180 -5.57 -7.07 -27.41
C PHE A 180 -4.52 -8.03 -28.01
N TYR A 181 -3.55 -8.46 -27.18
CA TYR A 181 -2.33 -9.13 -27.64
C TYR A 181 -2.60 -10.39 -28.48
N LYS A 182 -3.62 -11.17 -28.13
CA LYS A 182 -3.93 -12.43 -28.82
C LYS A 182 -4.42 -12.19 -30.26
N SER A 183 -5.04 -11.04 -30.53
CA SER A 183 -5.50 -10.65 -31.87
C SER A 183 -4.41 -10.05 -32.75
N TRP A 184 -3.20 -9.84 -32.23
CA TRP A 184 -2.14 -9.17 -32.99
C TRP A 184 -1.57 -10.06 -34.10
N GLU A 185 -1.14 -9.41 -35.17
CA GLU A 185 -0.40 -10.04 -36.26
C GLU A 185 0.88 -10.73 -35.74
N PRO A 186 1.27 -11.88 -36.29
CA PRO A 186 2.39 -12.69 -35.79
C PRO A 186 3.71 -11.91 -35.79
N ILE A 187 3.90 -11.02 -36.76
CA ILE A 187 5.09 -10.15 -36.87
C ILE A 187 5.15 -9.11 -35.76
N LEU A 188 4.00 -8.62 -35.28
CA LEU A 188 3.98 -7.70 -34.15
C LEU A 188 4.27 -8.45 -32.84
N LYS A 189 3.77 -9.68 -32.70
CA LYS A 189 4.04 -10.53 -31.53
C LYS A 189 5.53 -10.87 -31.40
N SER A 190 6.20 -11.21 -32.50
CA SER A 190 7.63 -11.56 -32.48
C SER A 190 8.54 -10.35 -32.20
N THR A 191 8.16 -9.16 -32.67
CA THR A 191 8.96 -7.93 -32.57
C THR A 191 8.68 -7.11 -31.30
N THR A 192 7.65 -7.47 -30.53
CA THR A 192 7.28 -6.76 -29.29
C THR A 192 7.89 -7.43 -28.07
N ARG A 193 8.58 -6.65 -27.23
CA ARG A 193 9.07 -7.07 -25.92
C ARG A 193 8.27 -6.39 -24.82
N PHE A 194 7.74 -7.18 -23.89
CA PHE A 194 7.08 -6.69 -22.69
C PHE A 194 8.08 -6.61 -21.54
N ASN A 195 8.32 -5.39 -21.07
CA ASN A 195 9.15 -5.16 -19.89
C ASN A 195 8.29 -4.60 -18.76
N PHE A 196 8.34 -5.25 -17.60
CA PHE A 196 7.72 -4.71 -16.40
C PHE A 196 8.61 -3.61 -15.82
N GLY A 197 8.00 -2.47 -15.49
CA GLY A 197 8.72 -1.34 -14.92
C GLY A 197 9.10 -1.55 -13.46
N TRP A 198 10.04 -0.75 -12.99
CA TRP A 198 10.45 -0.66 -11.59
C TRP A 198 9.31 -0.26 -10.65
N SER A 199 8.28 0.42 -11.15
CA SER A 199 7.10 0.76 -10.34
C SER A 199 6.44 -0.47 -9.73
N LEU A 200 6.46 -1.62 -10.41
CA LEU A 200 5.95 -2.88 -9.87
C LEU A 200 6.78 -3.34 -8.67
N VAL A 201 8.10 -3.29 -8.78
CA VAL A 201 9.02 -3.66 -7.70
C VAL A 201 8.84 -2.72 -6.50
N VAL A 202 8.77 -1.41 -6.75
CA VAL A 202 8.53 -0.40 -5.70
C VAL A 202 7.17 -0.60 -5.03
N ALA A 203 6.13 -0.99 -5.76
CA ALA A 203 4.82 -1.28 -5.19
C ALA A 203 4.86 -2.47 -4.21
N TRP A 204 5.47 -3.59 -4.60
CA TRP A 204 5.63 -4.75 -3.72
C TRP A 204 6.49 -4.46 -2.50
N VAL A 205 7.59 -3.71 -2.68
CA VAL A 205 8.44 -3.27 -1.57
C VAL A 205 7.65 -2.36 -0.61
N GLY A 206 6.85 -1.43 -1.13
CA GLY A 206 5.97 -0.57 -0.32
C GLY A 206 4.95 -1.37 0.51
N ILE A 207 4.31 -2.38 -0.09
CA ILE A 207 3.37 -3.27 0.63
C ILE A 207 4.08 -4.01 1.78
N LEU A 208 5.29 -4.52 1.53
CA LEU A 208 6.09 -5.21 2.54
C LEU A 208 6.48 -4.27 3.70
N PHE A 209 6.88 -3.03 3.40
CA PHE A 209 7.20 -2.04 4.42
C PHE A 209 5.99 -1.70 5.30
N ILE A 210 4.79 -1.57 4.71
CA ILE A 210 3.56 -1.32 5.47
C ILE A 210 3.21 -2.52 6.35
N LEU A 211 3.42 -3.75 5.86
CA LEU A 211 3.24 -4.97 6.64
C LEU A 211 4.18 -5.00 7.85
N PHE A 212 5.47 -4.70 7.66
CA PHE A 212 6.42 -4.63 8.77
C PHE A 212 6.05 -3.52 9.77
N ALA A 213 5.67 -2.34 9.28
CA ALA A 213 5.21 -1.25 10.13
C ALA A 213 4.01 -1.70 10.99
N SER A 214 3.04 -2.37 10.38
CA SER A 214 1.87 -2.90 11.07
C SER A 214 2.25 -3.87 12.21
N VAL A 215 3.17 -4.79 11.96
CA VAL A 215 3.69 -5.72 12.98
C VAL A 215 4.35 -4.95 14.12
N PHE A 216 5.17 -3.94 13.83
CA PHE A 216 5.79 -3.11 14.86
C PHE A 216 4.76 -2.35 15.71
N PHE A 217 3.71 -1.80 15.10
CA PHE A 217 2.62 -1.13 15.83
C PHE A 217 1.89 -2.09 16.78
N ILE A 218 1.58 -3.32 16.34
CA ILE A 218 0.94 -4.34 17.20
C ILE A 218 1.87 -4.79 18.34
N CYS A 219 3.16 -4.99 18.05
CA CYS A 219 4.17 -5.31 19.06
C CYS A 219 4.29 -4.18 20.11
N SER A 220 4.30 -2.92 19.68
CA SER A 220 4.36 -1.76 20.59
C SER A 220 3.14 -1.69 21.52
N ALA A 221 1.93 -1.93 20.98
CA ALA A 221 0.71 -1.98 21.77
C ALA A 221 0.71 -3.11 22.80
N SER A 222 1.34 -4.25 22.45
CA SER A 222 1.51 -5.38 23.37
C SER A 222 2.47 -5.08 24.51
N ARG A 223 3.50 -4.26 24.27
CA ARG A 223 4.41 -3.78 25.33
C ARG A 223 3.70 -2.79 26.26
N LEU A 224 2.96 -1.84 25.71
CA LEU A 224 2.16 -0.90 26.52
C LEU A 224 1.12 -1.63 27.38
N LYS A 225 0.49 -2.69 26.86
CA LYS A 225 -0.41 -3.55 27.67
C LYS A 225 0.29 -4.10 28.91
N LYS A 226 1.51 -4.60 28.76
CA LYS A 226 2.28 -5.17 29.88
C LYS A 226 2.64 -4.10 30.91
N GLU A 227 2.91 -2.87 30.48
CA GLU A 227 3.17 -1.76 31.40
C GLU A 227 1.90 -1.31 32.12
N GLU A 228 0.76 -1.23 31.44
CA GLU A 228 -0.55 -0.97 32.06
C GLU A 228 -0.89 -2.05 33.09
N GLU A 229 -0.70 -3.33 32.76
CA GLU A 229 -0.94 -4.46 33.67
C GLU A 229 0.00 -4.43 34.89
N LYS A 230 1.28 -4.08 34.70
CA LYS A 230 2.24 -3.90 35.81
C LYS A 230 1.85 -2.71 36.69
N ALA A 231 1.46 -1.58 36.10
CA ALA A 231 1.02 -0.40 36.83
C ALA A 231 -0.29 -0.67 37.59
N LEU A 232 -1.20 -1.44 37.00
CA LEU A 232 -2.44 -1.85 37.62
C LEU A 232 -2.17 -2.84 38.77
N SER A 233 -1.31 -3.84 38.57
CA SER A 233 -0.88 -4.78 39.61
C SER A 233 -0.14 -4.09 40.75
N ALA A 234 0.72 -3.09 40.47
CA ALA A 234 1.38 -2.30 41.52
C ALA A 234 0.38 -1.47 42.34
N LYS A 235 -0.62 -0.85 41.68
CA LYS A 235 -1.71 -0.16 42.37
C LYS A 235 -2.56 -1.10 43.20
N HIS A 236 -2.99 -2.24 42.66
CA HIS A 236 -3.80 -3.22 43.38
C HIS A 236 -3.01 -3.93 44.50
N GLY A 237 -1.71 -4.16 44.32
CA GLY A 237 -0.81 -4.65 45.35
C GLY A 237 -0.70 -3.70 46.53
N ALA A 238 -0.68 -2.37 46.29
CA ALA A 238 -0.73 -1.38 47.37
C ALA A 238 -2.05 -1.43 48.17
N TYR A 239 -3.18 -1.73 47.53
CA TYR A 239 -4.47 -1.95 48.22
C TYR A 239 -4.61 -3.34 48.85
N MET A 240 -3.82 -4.34 48.43
CA MET A 240 -3.74 -5.65 49.08
C MET A 240 -2.71 -5.68 50.24
N MET A 241 -1.78 -4.71 50.31
CA MET A 241 -0.70 -4.68 51.31
C MET A 241 -1.09 -4.01 52.63
N ASN A 242 -2.27 -3.41 52.76
CA ASN A 242 -2.76 -2.85 54.03
C ASN A 242 -3.53 -3.85 54.91
N ASN A 243 -3.73 -5.10 54.47
CA ASN A 243 -4.43 -6.11 55.26
C ASN A 243 -3.61 -7.36 55.61
N TYR A 244 -2.34 -7.41 55.22
CA TYR A 244 -1.45 -8.55 55.56
C TYR A 244 -0.44 -8.25 56.68
N TYR A 245 -0.39 -6.99 57.13
CA TYR A 245 0.40 -6.56 58.28
C TYR A 245 -0.44 -6.09 59.48
N ASP A 246 -1.76 -6.31 59.50
CA ASP A 246 -2.48 -6.41 60.77
C ASP A 246 -2.29 -7.81 61.36
N LYS A 247 -1.03 -8.15 61.65
CA LYS A 247 -0.68 -9.28 62.50
C LYS A 247 -0.79 -8.90 63.99
N GLY A 248 -1.65 -7.94 64.33
CA GLY A 248 -2.28 -7.83 65.64
C GLY A 248 -3.63 -8.57 65.70
N ALA A 249 -4.27 -8.85 64.55
CA ALA A 249 -5.59 -9.51 64.49
C ALA A 249 -5.53 -11.03 64.25
N MET A 250 -4.37 -11.66 64.36
CA MET A 250 -4.26 -13.13 64.39
C MET A 250 -4.04 -13.59 65.83
N VAL A 251 -5.13 -13.59 66.62
CA VAL A 251 -5.19 -14.25 67.92
C VAL A 251 -6.27 -15.32 67.94
N PRO A 252 -6.02 -16.43 68.67
CA PRO A 252 -6.59 -17.74 68.42
C PRO A 252 -7.98 -17.91 69.03
N TYR A 253 -8.76 -18.81 68.44
CA TYR A 253 -10.02 -19.29 68.99
C TYR A 253 -9.81 -19.79 70.43
N GLY A 254 -10.52 -19.17 71.37
CA GLY A 254 -10.17 -19.20 72.79
C GLY A 254 -10.65 -20.39 73.61
N TYR A 255 -10.15 -20.44 74.85
CA TYR A 255 -10.85 -20.92 76.04
C TYR A 255 -10.10 -20.45 77.31
N ASN A 256 -10.82 -19.79 78.24
CA ASN A 256 -10.60 -19.64 79.71
C ASN A 256 -9.14 -19.68 80.26
N THR A 257 -8.63 -18.69 81.00
CA THR A 257 -8.98 -18.41 82.41
C THR A 257 -8.09 -17.27 82.98
N TYR A 258 -8.70 -16.39 83.78
CA TYR A 258 -8.21 -15.64 84.95
C TYR A 258 -6.85 -14.86 84.97
N ALA A 259 -6.95 -13.63 85.51
CA ALA A 259 -5.94 -12.77 86.14
C ALA A 259 -5.02 -11.87 85.28
N GLY A 260 -4.98 -10.57 85.64
CA GLY A 260 -3.80 -9.72 85.43
C GLY A 260 -4.05 -8.30 84.94
N TYR A 261 -4.28 -7.37 85.88
CA TYR A 261 -4.06 -5.92 85.83
C TYR A 261 -3.17 -5.35 84.69
N GLY A 262 -3.57 -4.21 84.12
CA GLY A 262 -2.59 -3.20 83.70
C GLY A 262 -2.85 -2.37 82.44
N ASN A 263 -3.49 -1.21 82.63
CA ASN A 263 -3.00 0.10 82.15
C ASN A 263 -2.95 0.40 80.63
N TYR A 264 -3.96 1.14 80.13
CA TYR A 264 -3.83 2.13 79.04
C TYR A 264 -3.45 3.48 79.67
N PRO A 265 -2.66 4.39 79.03
CA PRO A 265 -3.26 5.23 77.97
C PRO A 265 -2.32 5.87 76.90
N TYR A 266 -2.94 6.22 75.76
CA TYR A 266 -2.77 7.43 74.93
C TYR A 266 -1.43 7.81 74.27
N GLY A 267 -1.53 8.29 73.02
CA GLY A 267 -0.51 9.20 72.44
C GLY A 267 -0.54 9.37 70.91
N TYR A 268 -1.57 10.03 70.38
CA TYR A 268 -1.58 10.58 69.01
C TYR A 268 -1.02 12.02 69.07
N ALA A 269 0.09 12.32 68.36
CA ALA A 269 0.38 13.59 67.66
C ALA A 269 1.90 13.89 67.48
N GLY A 270 2.24 14.38 66.28
CA GLY A 270 3.48 15.12 65.96
C GLY A 270 4.58 14.28 65.30
N GLN A 271 5.32 14.71 64.28
CA GLN A 271 5.56 16.07 63.80
C GLN A 271 6.33 16.00 62.45
N TYR A 272 5.97 16.86 61.51
CA TYR A 272 6.62 17.10 60.21
C TYR A 272 8.10 17.54 60.34
N ASN A 273 9.01 17.06 59.47
CA ASN A 273 9.89 17.92 58.64
C ASN A 273 10.75 17.15 57.59
N ASN A 274 10.71 17.65 56.34
CA ASN A 274 11.68 17.58 55.21
C ASN A 274 12.15 16.21 54.68
N GLY A 275 12.09 15.89 53.38
CA GLY A 275 11.75 16.68 52.20
C GLY A 275 11.79 15.84 50.91
N TYR A 276 11.37 16.47 49.81
CA TYR A 276 11.48 16.02 48.41
C TYR A 276 10.65 14.79 47.98
N TYR A 277 9.42 15.02 47.52
CA TYR A 277 8.93 14.68 46.16
C TYR A 277 7.48 15.18 46.01
N GLY A 278 7.28 16.08 45.06
CA GLY A 278 6.02 16.78 44.84
C GLY A 278 5.02 16.06 43.94
N TYR A 279 3.76 16.45 44.17
CA TYR A 279 2.59 16.44 43.29
C TYR A 279 1.86 15.10 43.02
N MET A 280 0.72 14.92 43.70
CA MET A 280 -0.56 14.61 43.03
C MET A 280 -1.72 15.27 43.77
N THR A 281 -2.12 16.45 43.30
CA THR A 281 -3.42 17.07 43.56
C THR A 281 -4.46 16.46 42.62
N TYR A 282 -5.45 15.75 43.16
CA TYR A 282 -6.70 15.49 42.44
C TYR A 282 -7.65 16.64 42.73
N GLY A 283 -7.86 17.49 41.72
CA GLY A 283 -8.92 18.49 41.68
C GLY A 283 -10.16 17.91 41.02
N ARG A 284 -11.28 18.07 41.72
CA ARG A 284 -12.70 17.89 41.38
C ARG A 284 -13.08 17.53 39.95
#